data_AF-M0MEV4-F1
#
_entry.id   AF-M0MEV4-F1
#
_cell.length_a   1.000
_cell.length_b   1.000
_cell.length_c   1.000
_cell.angle_alpha   90.00
_cell.angle_beta   90.00
_cell.angle_gamma   90.00
#
_symmetry.space_group_name_H-M   'P 1'
#
loop_
_entity.id
_entity.type
_entity.pdbx_description
1 polymer ?
#
loop_
_entity_poly.entity_id
_entity_poly.type
_entity_poly.pdbx_seq_one_letter_code
_entity_poly.pdbx_strand_id
1 'polypeptide(L)'
;MPATAQSKSTDPRDRMGVFKRLDDVPTRRRLHQHAAAYEGRDVWAEFINANGDRYKTEDTRQRVERAGEVWKDHMDGRGRHYALATPADVEAWASWMVDEYTVGYAYNGYWVRVDAFYEWLRWHTDHPHVYQPVRMAAADPDAPASRAIWDEKVGRRRDRE
;
A
#
# COMPACT_ATOMS: atom_id res chain seq x y z
N MET A 1 9.96 -26.93 24.21
CA MET A 1 8.98 -26.71 23.14
C MET A 1 9.51 -25.61 22.24
N PRO A 2 9.97 -25.88 21.01
CA PRO A 2 10.34 -24.80 20.10
C PRO A 2 9.05 -24.06 19.70
N ALA A 3 9.07 -22.72 19.78
CA ALA A 3 7.99 -21.90 19.26
C ALA A 3 7.91 -22.11 17.75
N THR A 4 6.83 -22.74 17.28
CA THR A 4 6.52 -22.82 15.86
C THR A 4 6.39 -21.39 15.35
N ALA A 5 7.24 -21.01 14.39
CA ALA A 5 7.15 -19.70 13.75
C ALA A 5 5.74 -19.55 13.17
N GLN A 6 4.93 -18.67 13.76
CA GLN A 6 3.56 -18.46 13.32
C GLN A 6 3.61 -17.80 11.93
N SER A 7 3.31 -18.59 10.90
CA SER A 7 3.31 -18.09 9.53
C SER A 7 2.15 -17.10 9.38
N LYS A 8 2.40 -15.86 8.92
CA LYS A 8 1.34 -14.84 8.83
C LYS A 8 0.28 -15.32 7.82
N SER A 9 -1.01 -15.09 8.07
CA SER A 9 -2.07 -15.49 7.12
C SER A 9 -1.81 -14.98 5.70
N THR A 10 -2.12 -15.80 4.69
CA THR A 10 -2.00 -15.47 3.27
C THR A 10 -3.21 -14.71 2.73
N ASP A 11 -4.33 -14.70 3.46
CA ASP A 11 -5.50 -13.90 3.09
C ASP A 11 -5.23 -12.41 3.38
N PRO A 12 -5.40 -11.51 2.40
CA PRO A 12 -5.23 -10.07 2.63
C PRO A 12 -6.17 -9.54 3.72
N ARG A 13 -7.39 -10.12 3.87
CA ARG A 13 -8.39 -9.72 4.86
C ARG A 13 -7.89 -9.80 6.29
N ASP A 14 -7.03 -10.76 6.59
CA ASP A 14 -6.45 -10.93 7.92
C ASP A 14 -5.44 -9.84 8.26
N ARG A 15 -5.00 -9.06 7.26
CA ARG A 15 -3.99 -8.00 7.41
C ARG A 15 -4.56 -6.58 7.25
N MET A 16 -5.88 -6.43 7.14
CA MET A 16 -6.54 -5.15 6.85
C MET A 16 -6.99 -4.37 8.09
N GLY A 17 -6.89 -4.95 9.29
CA GLY A 17 -7.46 -4.37 10.50
C GLY A 17 -8.96 -4.64 10.62
N VAL A 18 -9.73 -3.68 11.12
CA VAL A 18 -11.16 -3.85 11.45
C VAL A 18 -12.03 -3.89 10.19
N PHE A 19 -11.83 -2.95 9.27
CA PHE A 19 -12.66 -2.80 8.08
C PHE A 19 -12.15 -3.67 6.94
N LYS A 20 -13.04 -4.44 6.31
CA LYS A 20 -12.69 -5.39 5.24
C LYS A 20 -13.07 -4.86 3.86
N ARG A 21 -14.05 -3.96 3.78
CA ARG A 21 -14.47 -3.25 2.57
C ARG A 21 -14.54 -1.76 2.84
N LEU A 22 -14.44 -0.95 1.79
CA LEU A 22 -14.59 0.51 1.93
C LEU A 22 -16.00 0.89 2.42
N ASP A 23 -17.02 0.13 2.01
CA ASP A 23 -18.40 0.36 2.43
C ASP A 23 -18.65 0.05 3.91
N ASP A 24 -17.80 -0.78 4.54
CA ASP A 24 -17.83 -1.01 5.98
C ASP A 24 -17.30 0.19 6.78
N VAL A 25 -16.57 1.11 6.13
CA VAL A 25 -15.95 2.27 6.77
C VAL A 25 -17.02 3.36 6.93
N PRO A 26 -17.35 3.78 8.17
CA PRO A 26 -18.27 4.89 8.39
C PRO A 26 -17.81 6.14 7.65
N THR A 27 -18.72 6.87 7.02
CA THR A 27 -18.39 8.04 6.17
C THR A 27 -17.43 9.01 6.86
N ARG A 28 -17.65 9.32 8.14
CA ARG A 28 -16.80 10.21 8.97
C ARG A 28 -15.36 9.72 9.19
N ARG A 29 -15.06 8.47 8.86
CA ARG A 29 -13.74 7.82 8.96
C ARG A 29 -13.14 7.50 7.60
N ARG A 30 -13.80 7.85 6.49
CA ARG A 30 -13.27 7.67 5.14
C ARG A 30 -12.15 8.69 4.91
N LEU A 31 -11.06 8.26 4.27
CA LEU A 31 -9.84 9.06 4.15
C LEU A 31 -10.07 10.43 3.50
N HIS A 32 -10.97 10.53 2.52
CA HIS A 32 -11.28 11.80 1.85
C HIS A 32 -11.75 12.91 2.80
N GLN A 33 -12.30 12.58 3.97
CA GLN A 33 -12.69 13.56 4.99
C GLN A 33 -11.49 14.30 5.60
N HIS A 34 -10.28 13.78 5.41
CA HIS A 34 -9.04 14.32 5.94
C HIS A 34 -8.21 15.07 4.90
N ALA A 35 -8.78 15.41 3.73
CA ALA A 35 -8.06 16.09 2.64
C ALA A 35 -7.26 17.32 3.09
N ALA A 36 -7.87 18.19 3.90
CA ALA A 36 -7.23 19.39 4.42
C ALA A 36 -5.97 19.09 5.28
N ALA A 37 -5.90 17.94 5.94
CA ALA A 37 -4.75 17.56 6.77
C ALA A 37 -3.50 17.16 5.94
N TYR A 38 -3.67 16.98 4.63
CA TYR A 38 -2.62 16.58 3.69
C TYR A 38 -2.25 17.68 2.69
N GLU A 39 -2.95 18.81 2.70
CA GLU A 39 -2.70 19.91 1.76
C GLU A 39 -1.27 20.46 1.94
N GLY A 40 -0.53 20.56 0.83
CA GLY A 40 0.85 21.07 0.81
C GLY A 40 1.90 20.19 1.50
N ARG A 41 1.55 18.97 1.94
CA ARG A 41 2.49 18.09 2.65
C ARG A 41 3.13 17.05 1.73
N ASP A 42 4.44 16.89 1.84
CA ASP A 42 5.14 15.73 1.27
C ASP A 42 5.24 14.59 2.30
N VAL A 43 4.10 13.94 2.52
CA VAL A 43 3.99 12.78 3.42
C VAL A 43 4.80 11.57 2.96
N TRP A 44 5.14 11.46 1.67
CA TRP A 44 6.07 10.41 1.22
C TRP A 44 7.50 10.68 1.69
N ALA A 45 7.95 11.93 1.64
CA ALA A 45 9.24 12.32 2.20
C ALA A 45 9.27 12.12 3.73
N GLU A 46 8.17 12.48 4.43
CA GLU A 46 8.00 12.16 5.86
C GLU A 46 8.16 10.65 6.14
N PHE A 47 7.52 9.80 5.33
CA PHE A 47 7.63 8.35 5.42
C PHE A 47 9.07 7.85 5.23
N ILE A 48 9.78 8.33 4.20
CA ILE A 48 11.18 7.95 3.94
C ILE A 48 12.06 8.34 5.12
N ASN A 49 11.93 9.57 5.61
CA ASN A 49 12.72 10.08 6.72
C ASN A 49 12.46 9.29 8.02
N ALA A 50 11.19 8.99 8.33
CA ALA A 50 10.82 8.18 9.48
C ALA A 50 11.33 6.73 9.41
N ASN A 51 11.58 6.22 8.20
CA ASN A 51 12.08 4.86 7.96
C ASN A 51 13.54 4.85 7.48
N GLY A 52 14.33 5.90 7.73
CA GLY A 52 15.68 6.06 7.18
C GLY A 52 16.61 4.88 7.44
N ASP A 53 16.48 4.21 8.59
CA ASP A 53 17.25 2.99 8.91
C ASP A 53 16.98 1.81 7.97
N ARG A 54 15.81 1.79 7.32
CA ARG A 54 15.43 0.76 6.36
C ARG A 54 15.96 1.05 4.95
N TYR A 55 16.33 2.30 4.68
CA TYR A 55 16.71 2.82 3.37
C TYR A 55 18.13 3.42 3.42
N LYS A 56 19.05 2.77 4.14
CA LYS A 56 20.41 3.26 4.40
C LYS A 56 21.26 3.41 3.15
N THR A 57 21.01 2.62 2.11
CA THR A 57 21.75 2.73 0.86
C THR A 57 21.05 3.66 -0.09
N GLU A 58 21.85 4.47 -0.79
CA GLU A 58 21.38 5.41 -1.80
C GLU A 58 20.54 4.71 -2.89
N ASP A 59 20.96 3.54 -3.36
CA ASP A 59 20.18 2.72 -4.32
C ASP A 59 18.81 2.29 -3.75
N THR A 60 18.74 1.90 -2.47
CA THR A 60 17.45 1.54 -1.86
C THR A 60 16.55 2.76 -1.75
N ARG A 61 17.12 3.91 -1.35
CA ARG A 61 16.41 5.17 -1.23
C ARG A 61 15.83 5.63 -2.57
N GLN A 62 16.64 5.65 -3.63
CA GLN A 62 16.22 6.02 -4.98
C GLN A 62 15.09 5.13 -5.50
N ARG A 63 15.11 3.82 -5.20
CA ARG A 63 14.01 2.91 -5.58
C ARG A 63 12.70 3.23 -4.86
N VAL A 64 12.77 3.62 -3.59
CA VAL A 64 11.59 4.00 -2.79
C VAL A 64 11.06 5.37 -3.22
N GLU A 65 11.94 6.31 -3.53
CA GLU A 65 11.58 7.63 -4.08
C GLU A 65 10.88 7.48 -5.43
N ARG A 66 11.48 6.73 -6.37
CA ARG A 66 10.87 6.43 -7.67
C ARG A 66 9.50 5.77 -7.55
N ALA A 67 9.34 4.81 -6.62
CA ALA A 67 8.04 4.19 -6.39
C ALA A 67 7.01 5.20 -5.86
N GLY A 68 7.47 6.16 -5.05
CA GLY A 68 6.67 7.28 -4.58
C GLY A 68 6.24 8.23 -5.69
N GLU A 69 7.17 8.64 -6.56
CA GLU A 69 6.88 9.51 -7.71
C GLU A 69 5.82 8.89 -8.62
N VAL A 70 6.01 7.64 -9.04
CA VAL A 70 5.04 6.91 -9.88
C VAL A 70 3.66 6.84 -9.22
N TRP A 71 3.61 6.64 -7.89
CA TRP A 71 2.35 6.63 -7.15
C TRP A 71 1.72 8.02 -7.03
N LYS A 72 2.51 9.06 -6.77
CA LYS A 72 2.07 10.45 -6.70
C LYS A 72 1.45 10.88 -8.03
N ASP A 73 2.13 10.63 -9.14
CA ASP A 73 1.67 10.98 -10.49
C ASP A 73 0.34 10.29 -10.83
N HIS A 74 0.22 8.99 -10.51
CA HIS A 74 -1.03 8.24 -10.70
C HIS A 74 -2.20 8.85 -9.94
N MET A 75 -1.95 9.30 -8.70
CA MET A 75 -2.98 9.87 -7.84
C MET A 75 -3.32 11.32 -8.19
N ASP A 76 -2.34 12.09 -8.65
CA ASP A 76 -2.53 13.47 -9.13
C ASP A 76 -3.47 13.50 -10.34
N GLY A 77 -3.32 12.55 -11.28
CA GLY A 77 -4.24 12.37 -12.41
C GLY A 77 -5.70 12.06 -12.01
N ARG A 78 -5.96 11.80 -10.72
CA ARG A 78 -7.29 11.57 -10.13
C ARG A 78 -7.77 12.70 -9.22
N GLY A 79 -7.00 13.79 -9.11
CA GLY A 79 -7.32 14.95 -8.27
C GLY A 79 -7.40 14.61 -6.78
N ARG A 80 -6.61 13.64 -6.31
CA ARG A 80 -6.64 13.18 -4.92
C ARG A 80 -5.22 13.05 -4.38
N HIS A 81 -5.01 13.55 -3.16
CA HIS A 81 -3.73 13.36 -2.47
C HIS A 81 -3.40 11.86 -2.34
N TYR A 82 -2.17 11.47 -2.65
CA TYR A 82 -1.73 10.07 -2.75
C TYR A 82 -1.78 9.28 -1.44
N ALA A 83 -1.90 9.96 -0.29
CA ALA A 83 -2.15 9.34 1.01
C ALA A 83 -3.62 8.97 1.23
N LEU A 84 -4.54 9.46 0.40
CA LEU A 84 -5.99 9.34 0.60
C LEU A 84 -6.66 8.38 -0.38
N ALA A 85 -5.89 7.51 -1.01
CA ALA A 85 -6.41 6.63 -2.05
C ALA A 85 -7.53 5.72 -1.55
N THR A 86 -8.38 5.37 -2.49
CA THR A 86 -9.41 4.35 -2.37
C THR A 86 -8.86 3.03 -2.90
N PRO A 87 -9.50 1.90 -2.55
CA PRO A 87 -9.15 0.61 -3.14
C PRO A 87 -9.24 0.62 -4.68
N ALA A 88 -10.20 1.35 -5.25
CA ALA A 88 -10.36 1.49 -6.69
C ALA A 88 -9.18 2.22 -7.36
N ASP A 89 -8.60 3.24 -6.70
CA ASP A 89 -7.40 3.91 -7.25
C ASP A 89 -6.21 2.96 -7.28
N VAL A 90 -6.07 2.12 -6.24
CA VAL A 90 -5.02 1.10 -6.18
C VAL A 90 -5.23 0.06 -7.26
N GLU A 91 -6.46 -0.39 -7.50
CA GLU A 91 -6.72 -1.36 -8.56
C GLU A 91 -6.41 -0.81 -9.95
N ALA A 92 -6.79 0.45 -10.22
CA ALA A 92 -6.44 1.08 -11.48
C ALA A 92 -4.92 1.21 -11.66
N TRP A 93 -4.19 1.46 -10.58
CA TRP A 93 -2.72 1.49 -10.60
C TRP A 93 -2.12 0.11 -10.82
N ALA A 94 -2.65 -0.89 -10.13
CA ALA A 94 -2.24 -2.28 -10.26
C ALA A 94 -2.45 -2.79 -11.68
N SER A 95 -3.61 -2.48 -12.28
CA SER A 95 -3.94 -2.83 -13.66
C SER A 95 -2.90 -2.29 -14.63
N TRP A 96 -2.62 -0.97 -14.55
CA TRP A 96 -1.56 -0.36 -15.36
C TRP A 96 -0.19 -1.02 -15.14
N MET A 97 0.18 -1.31 -13.89
CA MET A 97 1.47 -1.95 -13.61
C MET A 97 1.59 -3.37 -14.17
N VAL A 98 0.53 -4.18 -14.14
CA VAL A 98 0.58 -5.56 -14.67
C VAL A 98 0.49 -5.60 -16.19
N ASP A 99 -0.05 -4.56 -16.81
CA ASP A 99 -0.02 -4.38 -18.27
C ASP A 99 1.38 -3.96 -18.76
N GLU A 100 2.06 -3.08 -18.02
CA GLU A 100 3.38 -2.56 -18.39
C GLU A 100 4.55 -3.44 -17.93
N TYR A 101 4.38 -4.17 -16.84
CA TYR A 101 5.45 -4.92 -16.19
C TYR A 101 5.06 -6.35 -15.85
N THR A 102 6.06 -7.20 -15.64
CA THR A 102 5.80 -8.52 -15.01
C THR A 102 5.27 -8.32 -13.59
N VAL A 103 4.37 -9.20 -13.14
CA VAL A 103 3.79 -9.15 -11.78
C VAL A 103 4.89 -9.12 -10.70
N GLY A 104 5.97 -9.88 -10.90
CA GLY A 104 7.13 -9.87 -10.00
C GLY A 104 7.84 -8.51 -9.94
N TYR A 105 7.96 -7.80 -11.06
CA TYR A 105 8.53 -6.46 -11.09
C TYR A 105 7.57 -5.42 -10.49
N ALA A 106 6.28 -5.47 -10.83
CA ALA A 106 5.24 -4.65 -10.21
C ALA A 106 5.24 -4.80 -8.68
N TYR A 107 5.34 -6.04 -8.18
CA TYR A 107 5.43 -6.33 -6.75
C TYR A 107 6.69 -5.72 -6.10
N ASN A 108 7.88 -6.10 -6.60
CA ASN A 108 9.15 -5.76 -5.96
C ASN A 108 9.57 -4.30 -6.19
N GLY A 109 9.23 -3.72 -7.33
CA GLY A 109 9.55 -2.34 -7.67
C GLY A 109 8.67 -1.38 -6.89
N TYR A 110 7.36 -1.62 -6.89
CA TYR A 110 6.39 -0.59 -6.56
C TYR A 110 5.44 -0.99 -5.43
N TRP A 111 4.67 -2.05 -5.60
CA TRP A 111 3.57 -2.41 -4.69
C TRP A 111 4.01 -2.52 -3.23
N VAL A 112 5.12 -3.20 -2.97
CA VAL A 112 5.60 -3.42 -1.59
C VAL A 112 6.00 -2.12 -0.89
N ARG A 113 6.25 -1.03 -1.64
CA ARG A 113 6.65 0.28 -1.12
C ARG A 113 5.40 1.06 -0.75
N VAL A 114 4.39 1.05 -1.61
CA VAL A 114 3.07 1.64 -1.34
C VAL A 114 2.34 0.90 -0.20
N ASP A 115 2.40 -0.44 -0.14
CA ASP A 115 1.88 -1.22 1.00
C ASP A 115 2.56 -0.84 2.31
N ALA A 116 3.89 -0.63 2.30
CA ALA A 116 4.64 -0.20 3.48
C ALA A 116 4.30 1.25 3.89
N PHE A 117 4.12 2.15 2.92
CA PHE A 117 3.69 3.53 3.15
C PHE A 117 2.33 3.57 3.85
N TYR A 118 1.33 2.86 3.34
CA TYR A 118 0.00 2.81 3.98
C TYR A 118 -0.03 2.06 5.31
N GLU A 119 0.87 1.09 5.51
CA GLU A 119 1.07 0.51 6.84
C GLU A 119 1.60 1.55 7.83
N TRP A 120 2.60 2.35 7.44
CA TRP A 120 3.14 3.42 8.27
C TRP A 120 2.08 4.47 8.60
N LEU A 121 1.31 4.94 7.61
CA LEU A 121 0.21 5.89 7.84
C LEU A 121 -0.79 5.38 8.88
N ARG A 122 -1.09 4.08 8.90
CA ARG A 122 -2.05 3.49 9.82
C ARG A 122 -1.55 3.43 11.28
N TRP A 123 -0.24 3.30 11.50
CA TRP A 123 0.32 3.19 12.85
C TRP A 123 0.87 4.51 13.40
N HIS A 124 1.17 5.47 12.53
CA HIS A 124 1.70 6.76 12.95
C HIS A 124 0.61 7.66 13.52
N THR A 125 0.86 8.26 14.69
CA THR A 125 -0.15 9.04 15.43
C THR A 125 -0.63 10.28 14.70
N ASP A 126 0.16 10.81 13.78
CA ASP A 126 -0.10 12.05 13.07
C ASP A 126 -0.98 11.86 11.82
N HIS A 127 -1.43 10.63 11.57
CA HIS A 127 -2.23 10.28 10.41
C HIS A 127 -3.55 9.62 10.83
N PRO A 128 -4.70 10.05 10.27
CA PRO A 128 -6.02 9.56 10.67
C PRO A 128 -6.40 8.22 10.00
N HIS A 129 -5.44 7.44 9.53
CA HIS A 129 -5.69 6.24 8.74
C HIS A 129 -6.21 5.08 9.60
N VAL A 130 -7.46 4.69 9.35
CA VAL A 130 -8.10 3.55 10.05
C VAL A 130 -8.22 2.29 9.19
N TYR A 131 -7.90 2.38 7.90
CA TYR A 131 -7.92 1.27 6.95
C TYR A 131 -6.76 1.37 5.95
N GLN A 132 -6.53 0.28 5.23
CA GLN A 132 -5.38 0.11 4.34
C GLN A 132 -5.88 -0.17 2.91
N PRO A 133 -5.92 0.84 2.02
CA PRO A 133 -6.56 0.73 0.71
C PRO A 133 -5.87 -0.29 -0.20
N VAL A 134 -4.55 -0.48 -0.06
CA VAL A 134 -3.77 -1.43 -0.88
C VAL A 134 -4.22 -2.86 -0.61
N ARG A 135 -4.40 -3.20 0.68
CA ARG A 135 -4.89 -4.53 1.07
C ARG A 135 -6.38 -4.71 0.83
N MET A 136 -7.16 -3.64 0.93
CA MET A 136 -8.58 -3.65 0.51
C MET A 136 -8.71 -4.00 -0.97
N ALA A 137 -7.91 -3.38 -1.84
CA ALA A 137 -7.93 -3.70 -3.25
C ALA A 137 -7.55 -5.17 -3.49
N ALA A 138 -6.47 -5.67 -2.86
CA ALA A 138 -6.09 -7.09 -2.99
C ALA A 138 -7.14 -8.10 -2.47
N ALA A 139 -8.01 -7.67 -1.56
CA ALA A 139 -9.09 -8.50 -1.01
C ALA A 139 -10.41 -8.38 -1.78
N ASP A 140 -10.53 -7.38 -2.66
CA ASP A 140 -11.73 -7.12 -3.42
C ASP A 140 -11.84 -8.13 -4.58
N PRO A 141 -12.92 -8.93 -4.66
CA PRO A 141 -13.10 -9.87 -5.76
C PRO A 141 -13.16 -9.19 -7.13
N ASP A 142 -13.50 -7.89 -7.19
CA ASP A 142 -13.61 -7.13 -8.42
C ASP A 142 -12.29 -6.41 -8.80
N ALA A 143 -11.19 -6.68 -8.08
CA ALA A 143 -9.87 -6.09 -8.28
C ALA A 143 -8.78 -7.13 -8.61
N PRO A 144 -8.85 -7.78 -9.80
CA PRO A 144 -7.99 -8.90 -10.14
C PRO A 144 -6.50 -8.52 -10.27
N ALA A 145 -6.15 -7.30 -10.68
CA ALA A 145 -4.75 -6.91 -10.83
C ALA A 145 -4.06 -6.78 -9.47
N SER A 146 -4.72 -6.13 -8.51
CA SER A 146 -4.29 -6.05 -7.11
C SER A 146 -4.14 -7.43 -6.49
N ARG A 147 -5.10 -8.33 -6.78
CA ARG A 147 -5.03 -9.71 -6.32
C ARG A 147 -3.84 -10.47 -6.91
N ALA A 148 -3.55 -10.32 -8.20
CA ALA A 148 -2.41 -10.98 -8.85
C ALA A 148 -1.08 -10.57 -8.21
N ILE A 149 -0.88 -9.27 -7.93
CA ILE A 149 0.32 -8.77 -7.24
C ILE A 149 0.41 -9.28 -5.80
N TRP A 150 -0.72 -9.40 -5.10
CA TRP A 150 -0.75 -10.00 -3.76
C TRP A 150 -0.41 -11.49 -3.77
N ASP A 151 -0.90 -12.25 -4.74
CA ASP A 151 -0.62 -13.67 -4.84
C ASP A 151 0.88 -13.92 -5.13
N GLU A 152 1.53 -13.06 -5.91
CA GLU A 152 3.01 -13.06 -6.08
C GLU A 152 3.75 -12.87 -4.74
N LYS A 153 3.27 -11.94 -3.88
CA LYS A 153 3.81 -11.74 -2.53
C LYS A 153 3.69 -13.00 -1.67
N VAL A 154 2.53 -13.67 -1.74
CA VAL A 154 2.24 -14.89 -0.96
C VAL A 154 3.06 -16.08 -1.48
N GLY A 155 3.09 -16.29 -2.80
CA GLY A 155 3.84 -17.37 -3.45
C GLY A 155 5.32 -17.33 -3.06
N ARG A 156 5.95 -16.15 -3.18
CA ARG A 156 7.35 -15.96 -2.76
C ARG A 156 7.62 -16.26 -1.30
N ARG A 157 6.63 -16.16 -0.41
CA ARG A 157 6.83 -16.50 1.01
C ARG A 157 6.83 -18.00 1.21
N ARG A 158 5.97 -18.73 0.48
CA ARG A 158 5.93 -20.20 0.50
C ARG A 158 7.25 -20.79 0.01
N ASP A 159 7.89 -20.19 -0.99
CA ASP A 159 9.17 -20.66 -1.52
C ASP A 159 10.37 -20.41 -0.57
N ARG A 160 10.18 -19.64 0.52
CA ARG A 160 11.23 -19.31 1.51
C ARG A 160 11.05 -20.02 2.85
N GLU A 161 9.92 -20.72 3.05
CA GLU A 161 9.60 -21.54 4.23
C GLU A 161 10.01 -22.99 3.98
#